data_AF-A0A350YTS8-F1
#
_entry.id   AF-A0A350YTS8-F1
#
_cell.length_a   1.000
_cell.length_b   1.000
_cell.length_c   1.000
_cell.angle_alpha   90.00
_cell.angle_beta   90.00
_cell.angle_gamma   90.00
#
_symmetry.space_group_name_H-M   'P 1'
#
loop_
_entity.id
_entity.type
_entity.pdbx_description
1 polymer ?
#
loop_
_entity_poly.entity_id
_entity_poly.type
_entity_poly.pdbx_seq_one_letter_code
_entity_poly.pdbx_strand_id
1 'polypeptide(L)'
;MHNQEDTPIKLSEIRKENPFRVPGNYFEDFQARMHLRIEQEMQPEMKKPVRVIELLKPALSLAASFAAVFMIVYLPISSIQKRQLASDSPSSEVQIETDHYTYLIENMDENTFFALFNNGDSDEIPADESITEYLAANYSDYDIFMETQK
;
A
#
# COMPACT_ATOMS: atom_id res chain seq x y z
N MET A 1 -37.66 37.69 43.20
CA MET A 1 -38.79 36.79 42.90
C MET A 1 -39.81 37.61 42.12
N HIS A 2 -39.85 37.50 40.79
CA HIS A 2 -40.89 38.13 39.96
C HIS A 2 -41.95 37.06 39.72
N ASN A 3 -43.14 37.24 40.30
CA ASN A 3 -44.30 36.40 40.06
C ASN A 3 -44.98 36.88 38.79
N GLN A 4 -45.07 36.01 37.79
CA GLN A 4 -45.81 36.25 36.56
C GLN A 4 -47.23 35.71 36.80
N GLU A 5 -48.19 36.60 36.98
CA GLU A 5 -49.60 36.22 37.14
C GLU A 5 -50.17 35.82 35.77
N ASP A 6 -50.37 34.51 35.58
CA ASP A 6 -50.99 33.94 34.38
C ASP A 6 -52.50 34.19 34.45
N THR A 7 -52.95 35.33 33.93
CA THR A 7 -54.35 35.72 33.92
C THR A 7 -55.05 35.05 32.72
N PRO A 8 -56.18 34.34 32.93
CA PRO A 8 -56.88 33.69 31.83
C PRO A 8 -57.46 34.73 30.87
N ILE A 9 -57.03 34.67 29.61
CA ILE A 9 -57.48 35.57 28.54
C ILE A 9 -59.00 35.48 28.42
N LYS A 10 -59.70 36.60 28.60
CA LYS A 10 -61.16 36.66 28.48
C LYS A 10 -61.53 36.52 27.01
N LEU A 11 -62.48 35.62 26.71
CA LEU A 11 -62.94 35.37 25.34
C LEU A 11 -63.44 36.64 24.62
N SER A 12 -63.90 37.64 25.37
CA SER A 12 -64.30 38.96 24.88
C SER A 12 -63.17 39.81 24.29
N GLU A 13 -61.92 39.52 24.67
CA GLU A 13 -60.72 40.23 24.21
C GLU A 13 -60.12 39.60 22.93
N ILE A 14 -60.61 38.41 22.54
CA ILE A 14 -60.20 37.75 21.31
C ILE A 14 -60.92 38.40 20.13
N ARG A 15 -60.15 38.93 19.18
CA ARG A 15 -60.69 39.52 17.94
C ARG A 15 -61.53 38.45 17.21
N LYS A 16 -62.79 38.76 16.90
CA LYS A 16 -63.71 37.89 16.12
C LYS A 16 -63.36 37.82 14.62
N GLU A 17 -62.11 38.06 14.27
CA GLU A 17 -61.64 37.92 12.91
C GLU A 17 -61.28 36.46 12.68
N ASN A 18 -61.68 35.89 11.54
CA ASN A 18 -61.30 34.53 11.20
C ASN A 18 -59.79 34.49 10.89
N PRO A 19 -58.95 33.84 11.73
CA PRO A 19 -57.52 33.77 11.48
C PRO A 19 -57.17 32.84 10.31
N PHE A 20 -58.11 31.98 9.90
CA PHE A 20 -57.95 31.05 8.80
C PHE A 20 -58.45 31.68 7.51
N ARG A 21 -57.70 32.68 7.02
CA ARG A 21 -57.93 33.25 5.69
C ARG A 21 -56.86 32.81 4.73
N VAL A 22 -57.26 32.34 3.56
CA VAL A 22 -56.32 32.10 2.46
C VAL A 22 -55.85 33.44 1.87
N PRO A 23 -54.63 33.51 1.34
CA PRO A 23 -54.18 34.66 0.56
C PRO A 23 -55.15 34.95 -0.61
N GLY A 24 -55.26 36.23 -0.99
CA GLY A 24 -56.01 36.62 -2.19
C GLY A 24 -55.49 35.87 -3.42
N ASN A 25 -56.40 35.47 -4.31
CA ASN A 25 -56.09 34.72 -5.55
C ASN A 25 -55.39 33.36 -5.35
N TYR A 26 -55.38 32.81 -4.13
CA TYR A 26 -54.73 31.51 -3.85
C TYR A 26 -55.18 30.40 -4.81
N PHE A 27 -56.49 30.30 -5.03
CA PHE A 27 -57.12 29.28 -5.89
C PHE A 27 -57.00 29.60 -7.38
N GLU A 28 -57.06 30.87 -7.76
CA GLU A 28 -56.89 31.31 -9.16
C GLU A 28 -55.49 30.97 -9.68
N ASP A 29 -54.45 31.26 -8.89
CA ASP A 29 -53.05 31.03 -9.27
C ASP A 29 -52.59 29.59 -8.98
N PHE A 30 -53.41 28.77 -8.31
CA PHE A 30 -53.01 27.41 -7.90
C PHE A 30 -52.67 26.53 -9.09
N GLN A 31 -53.50 26.54 -10.13
CA GLN A 31 -53.30 25.72 -11.33
C GLN A 31 -51.99 26.10 -12.03
N ALA A 32 -51.72 27.39 -12.17
CA ALA A 32 -50.48 27.90 -12.76
C ALA A 32 -49.23 27.49 -11.97
N ARG A 33 -49.26 27.60 -10.63
CA ARG A 33 -48.15 27.16 -9.77
C ARG A 33 -47.91 25.64 -9.86
N MET A 34 -48.99 24.87 -9.90
CA MET A 34 -48.94 23.42 -9.98
C MET A 34 -48.37 22.97 -11.33
N HIS A 35 -48.82 23.54 -12.44
CA HIS A 35 -48.27 23.27 -13.77
C HIS A 35 -46.78 23.64 -13.87
N LEU A 36 -46.39 24.83 -13.37
CA LEU A 36 -44.98 25.24 -13.35
C LEU A 36 -44.11 24.25 -12.56
N ARG A 37 -44.60 23.76 -11.42
CA ARG A 37 -43.91 22.75 -10.60
C ARG A 37 -43.72 21.44 -11.37
N ILE A 38 -44.78 20.95 -12.02
CA ILE A 38 -44.72 19.74 -12.85
C ILE A 38 -43.70 19.93 -13.98
N GLU A 39 -43.73 21.05 -14.70
CA GLU A 39 -42.78 21.32 -15.78
C GLU A 39 -41.33 21.40 -15.29
N GLN A 40 -41.10 21.96 -14.10
CA GLN A 40 -39.78 22.00 -13.47
C GLN A 40 -39.28 20.61 -13.08
N GLU A 41 -40.16 19.74 -12.57
CA GLU A 41 -39.83 18.37 -12.15
C GLU A 41 -39.72 17.40 -13.36
N MET A 42 -40.47 17.67 -14.44
CA MET A 42 -40.40 16.91 -15.69
C MET A 42 -39.23 17.32 -16.58
N GLN A 43 -38.69 18.53 -16.39
CA GLN A 43 -37.43 18.89 -17.03
C GLN A 43 -36.32 17.99 -16.44
N PRO A 44 -35.62 17.21 -17.27
CA PRO A 44 -34.47 16.47 -16.79
C PRO A 44 -33.50 17.51 -16.25
N GLU A 45 -33.26 17.48 -14.93
CA GLU A 45 -32.16 18.18 -14.27
C GLU A 45 -31.00 18.21 -15.24
N MET A 46 -30.69 19.39 -15.79
CA MET A 46 -29.62 19.53 -16.77
C MET A 46 -28.36 19.11 -16.04
N LYS A 47 -28.00 17.82 -16.16
CA LYS A 47 -26.84 17.25 -15.51
C LYS A 47 -25.69 18.08 -16.04
N LYS A 48 -25.12 18.92 -15.17
CA LYS A 48 -23.97 19.75 -15.52
C LYS A 48 -22.98 18.84 -16.22
N PRO A 49 -22.45 19.22 -17.40
CA PRO A 49 -21.53 18.37 -18.11
C PRO A 49 -20.37 18.08 -17.16
N VAL A 50 -20.24 16.81 -16.79
CA VAL A 50 -19.17 16.35 -15.92
C VAL A 50 -17.87 16.73 -16.59
N ARG A 51 -17.06 17.54 -15.91
CA ARG A 51 -15.75 17.92 -16.45
C ARG A 51 -14.91 16.64 -16.48
N VAL A 52 -14.24 16.36 -17.60
CA VAL A 52 -13.32 15.20 -17.71
C VAL A 52 -12.31 15.15 -16.55
N ILE A 53 -11.89 16.31 -16.03
CA ILE A 53 -11.04 16.43 -14.85
C ILE A 53 -11.64 15.84 -13.56
N GLU A 54 -12.97 15.82 -13.41
CA GLU A 54 -13.66 15.24 -12.25
C GLU A 54 -13.70 13.71 -12.34
N LEU A 55 -13.69 13.13 -13.55
CA LEU A 55 -13.57 11.69 -13.78
C LEU A 55 -12.14 11.17 -13.60
N LEU A 56 -11.12 12.01 -13.82
CA LEU A 56 -9.72 11.61 -13.61
C LEU A 56 -9.31 11.57 -12.13
N LYS A 57 -10.05 12.24 -11.22
CA LYS A 57 -9.74 12.27 -9.78
C LYS A 57 -9.58 10.88 -9.14
N PRO A 58 -10.52 9.93 -9.31
CA PRO A 58 -10.35 8.58 -8.75
C PRO A 58 -9.28 7.77 -9.48
N ALA A 59 -9.15 7.91 -10.80
CA ALA A 59 -8.13 7.21 -11.59
C ALA A 59 -6.70 7.63 -11.22
N LEU A 60 -6.51 8.89 -10.78
CA LEU A 60 -5.23 9.41 -10.33
C LEU A 60 -4.73 8.69 -9.06
N SER A 61 -5.63 8.34 -8.13
CA SER A 61 -5.30 7.57 -6.93
C SER A 61 -4.81 6.17 -7.28
N LEU A 62 -5.46 5.53 -8.26
CA LEU A 62 -5.06 4.22 -8.75
C LEU A 62 -3.72 4.27 -9.48
N ALA A 63 -3.46 5.29 -10.29
CA ALA A 63 -2.15 5.48 -10.92
C ALA A 63 -1.03 5.72 -9.88
N ALA A 64 -1.32 6.46 -8.81
CA ALA A 64 -0.37 6.72 -7.74
C ALA A 64 0.02 5.44 -6.97
N SER A 65 -0.90 4.49 -6.77
CA SER A 65 -0.56 3.21 -6.12
C SER A 65 0.36 2.36 -6.99
N PHE A 66 0.10 2.28 -8.30
CA PHE A 66 1.00 1.59 -9.23
C PHE A 66 2.36 2.26 -9.30
N ALA A 67 2.41 3.60 -9.34
CA ALA A 67 3.67 4.34 -9.32
C ALA A 67 4.45 4.11 -8.02
N ALA A 68 3.78 4.05 -6.86
CA ALA A 68 4.42 3.76 -5.58
C ALA A 68 5.03 2.36 -5.53
N VAL A 69 4.30 1.34 -6.00
CA VAL A 69 4.83 -0.04 -6.12
C VAL A 69 6.02 -0.07 -7.08
N PHE A 70 5.90 0.58 -8.23
CA PHE A 70 7.00 0.67 -9.20
C PHE A 70 8.20 1.39 -8.59
N MET A 71 8.01 2.47 -7.83
CA MET A 71 9.08 3.21 -7.16
C MET A 71 9.80 2.35 -6.12
N ILE A 72 9.08 1.54 -5.34
CA ILE A 72 9.67 0.64 -4.35
C ILE A 72 10.57 -0.41 -5.02
N VAL A 73 10.16 -0.95 -6.18
CA VAL A 73 10.92 -2.00 -6.88
C VAL A 73 12.02 -1.43 -7.79
N TYR A 74 11.72 -0.39 -8.56
CA TYR A 74 12.61 0.14 -9.61
C TYR A 74 13.74 1.01 -9.05
N LEU A 75 13.51 1.77 -7.98
CA LEU A 75 14.54 2.63 -7.37
C LEU A 75 15.77 1.85 -6.86
N PRO A 76 15.64 0.76 -6.07
CA PRO A 76 16.82 0.03 -5.60
C PRO A 76 17.57 -0.63 -6.77
N ILE A 77 16.87 -1.20 -7.74
CA ILE A 77 17.46 -1.88 -8.90
C ILE A 77 18.33 -0.90 -9.72
N SER A 78 17.80 0.29 -10.03
CA SER A 78 18.56 1.30 -10.79
C SER A 78 19.73 1.91 -9.99
N SER A 79 19.59 2.04 -8.67
CA SER A 79 20.63 2.63 -7.81
C SER A 79 21.83 1.70 -7.65
N ILE A 80 21.61 0.39 -7.54
CA ILE A 80 22.66 -0.62 -7.35
C ILE A 80 23.52 -0.76 -8.63
N GLN A 81 22.91 -0.81 -9.82
CA GLN A 81 23.66 -0.87 -11.09
C GLN A 81 24.54 0.37 -11.32
N LYS A 82 24.08 1.56 -10.92
CA LYS A 82 24.89 2.80 -11.03
C LYS A 82 26.06 2.82 -10.07
N ARG A 83 25.96 2.14 -8.91
CA ARG A 83 27.09 1.97 -7.99
C ARG A 83 28.15 1.01 -8.56
N GLN A 84 27.74 -0.04 -9.25
CA GLN A 84 28.66 -0.98 -9.91
C GLN A 84 29.45 -0.33 -11.06
N LEU A 85 28.85 0.60 -11.81
CA LEU A 85 29.52 1.32 -12.90
C LEU A 85 30.41 2.50 -12.42
N ALA A 86 30.21 2.99 -11.20
CA ALA A 86 30.98 4.10 -10.62
C ALA A 86 32.08 3.64 -9.63
N SER A 87 32.12 2.35 -9.30
CA SER A 87 33.09 1.74 -8.38
C SER A 87 34.25 1.01 -9.07
N ASP A 88 34.47 1.21 -10.38
CA ASP A 88 35.72 0.81 -11.05
C ASP A 88 36.91 1.71 -10.61
N SER A 89 37.23 1.65 -9.31
CA SER A 89 38.54 1.99 -8.75
C SER A 89 39.25 0.67 -8.48
N PRO A 90 40.52 0.49 -8.91
CA PRO A 90 41.19 -0.79 -8.83
C PRO A 90 41.73 -1.01 -7.42
N SER A 91 40.86 -1.48 -6.51
CA SER A 91 41.28 -2.14 -5.29
C SER A 91 40.71 -3.54 -5.31
N SER A 92 41.52 -4.48 -5.80
CA SER A 92 41.43 -5.93 -5.70
C SER A 92 40.22 -6.47 -4.93
N GLU A 93 39.06 -6.49 -5.57
CA GLU A 93 37.90 -7.23 -5.09
C GLU A 93 37.85 -8.51 -5.92
N VAL A 94 38.15 -9.62 -5.26
CA VAL A 94 38.07 -10.94 -5.87
C VAL A 94 36.60 -11.15 -6.26
N GLN A 95 36.30 -11.06 -7.55
CA GLN A 95 35.03 -11.49 -8.12
C GLN A 95 34.95 -13.01 -7.97
N ILE A 96 34.59 -13.48 -6.78
CA ILE A 96 34.32 -14.90 -6.60
C ILE A 96 32.90 -15.16 -7.08
N GLU A 97 32.83 -15.95 -8.14
CA GLU A 97 31.64 -16.49 -8.78
C GLU A 97 30.63 -16.96 -7.73
N THR A 98 29.60 -16.15 -7.47
CA THR A 98 28.58 -16.37 -6.43
C THR A 98 27.84 -17.70 -6.61
N ASP A 99 27.80 -18.19 -7.85
CA ASP A 99 27.22 -19.47 -8.22
C ASP A 99 28.00 -20.65 -7.59
N HIS A 100 29.31 -20.52 -7.41
CA HIS A 100 30.14 -21.56 -6.79
C HIS A 100 29.82 -21.74 -5.29
N TYR A 101 29.67 -20.65 -4.55
CA TYR A 101 29.30 -20.72 -3.12
C TYR A 101 27.87 -21.19 -2.89
N THR A 102 26.97 -20.88 -3.81
CA THR A 102 25.57 -21.34 -3.74
C THR A 102 25.52 -22.87 -3.90
N TYR A 103 26.27 -23.42 -4.85
CA TYR A 103 26.41 -24.86 -5.03
C TYR A 103 27.07 -25.54 -3.82
N LEU A 104 28.09 -24.92 -3.22
CA LEU A 104 28.72 -25.44 -2.00
C LEU A 104 27.72 -25.50 -0.84
N ILE A 105 26.99 -24.42 -0.56
CA ILE A 105 26.00 -24.39 0.53
C ILE A 105 24.87 -25.40 0.31
N GLU A 106 24.40 -25.58 -0.92
CA GLU A 106 23.32 -26.52 -1.24
C GLU A 106 23.71 -27.99 -1.02
N ASN A 107 24.99 -28.33 -1.23
CA ASN A 107 25.50 -29.69 -1.05
C ASN A 107 26.14 -29.92 0.33
N MET A 108 26.13 -28.93 1.22
CA MET A 108 26.67 -29.07 2.57
C MET A 108 25.64 -29.70 3.51
N ASP A 109 26.11 -30.62 4.34
CA ASP A 109 25.30 -31.21 5.40
C ASP A 109 24.99 -30.18 6.51
N GLU A 110 23.79 -30.27 7.08
CA GLU A 110 23.27 -29.32 8.07
C GLU A 110 24.19 -29.21 9.30
N ASN A 111 24.77 -30.33 9.76
CA ASN A 111 25.66 -30.32 10.92
C ASN A 111 26.96 -29.55 10.64
N THR A 112 27.47 -29.63 9.42
CA THR A 112 28.66 -28.88 8.98
C THR A 112 28.35 -27.40 8.87
N PHE A 113 27.17 -27.05 8.34
CA PHE A 113 26.69 -25.67 8.29
C PHE A 113 26.59 -25.07 9.70
N PHE A 114 25.99 -25.78 10.66
CA PHE A 114 25.88 -25.32 12.05
C PHE A 114 27.24 -25.19 12.74
N ALA A 115 28.19 -26.09 12.46
CA ALA A 115 29.55 -25.98 13.00
C ALA A 115 30.24 -24.70 12.48
N LEU A 116 30.17 -24.42 11.18
CA LEU A 116 30.79 -23.22 10.61
C LEU A 116 30.09 -21.94 11.08
N PHE A 117 28.77 -21.95 11.18
CA PHE A 117 27.99 -20.80 11.65
C PHE A 117 28.29 -20.48 13.12
N ASN A 118 28.41 -21.50 13.98
CA ASN A 118 28.71 -21.31 15.40
C ASN A 118 30.18 -20.96 15.67
N ASN A 119 31.10 -21.31 14.79
CA ASN A 119 32.52 -20.97 14.89
C ASN A 119 32.86 -19.60 14.26
N GLY A 120 31.86 -18.82 13.81
CA GLY A 120 32.04 -17.52 13.15
C GLY A 120 32.68 -16.41 13.98
N ASP A 121 32.99 -16.64 15.26
CA ASP A 121 33.72 -15.71 16.15
C ASP A 121 35.18 -16.13 16.43
N SER A 122 35.63 -17.27 15.92
CA SER A 122 37.02 -17.73 16.06
C SER A 122 37.69 -17.79 14.70
N ASP A 123 38.69 -16.92 14.47
CA ASP A 123 39.67 -16.99 13.37
C ASP A 123 40.56 -18.27 13.42
N GLU A 124 40.15 -19.31 14.14
CA GLU A 124 40.81 -20.60 14.13
C GLU A 124 40.34 -21.39 12.91
N ILE A 125 41.12 -21.29 11.83
CA ILE A 125 41.10 -22.29 10.75
C ILE A 125 41.21 -23.66 11.44
N PRO A 126 40.24 -24.57 11.25
CA PRO A 126 40.30 -25.89 11.87
C PRO A 126 41.63 -26.53 11.49
N ALA A 127 42.39 -27.01 12.49
CA ALA A 127 43.67 -27.66 12.25
C ALA A 127 43.49 -28.76 11.19
N ASP A 128 44.45 -28.88 10.27
CA ASP A 128 44.44 -29.82 9.14
C ASP A 128 43.97 -31.23 9.56
N GLU A 129 44.27 -31.65 10.78
CA GLU A 129 43.86 -32.91 11.39
C GLU A 129 42.33 -33.12 11.40
N SER A 130 41.54 -32.09 11.76
CA SER A 130 40.07 -32.16 11.78
C SER A 130 39.47 -32.32 10.38
N ILE A 131 40.10 -31.71 9.38
CA ILE A 131 39.71 -31.83 7.98
C ILE A 131 40.06 -33.23 7.49
N THR A 132 41.25 -33.76 7.80
CA THR A 132 41.64 -35.12 7.42
C THR A 132 40.73 -36.19 8.04
N GLU A 133 40.30 -36.02 9.29
CA GLU A 133 39.41 -36.97 9.96
C GLU A 133 37.99 -36.93 9.37
N TYR A 134 37.48 -35.74 9.03
CA TYR A 134 36.20 -35.63 8.31
C TYR A 134 36.26 -36.29 6.92
N LEU A 135 37.34 -36.06 6.16
CA LEU A 135 37.55 -36.67 4.86
C LEU A 135 37.62 -38.20 4.97
N ALA A 136 38.36 -38.73 5.94
CA ALA A 136 38.47 -40.17 6.16
C ALA A 136 37.15 -40.81 6.65
N ALA A 137 36.30 -40.07 7.36
CA ALA A 137 35.02 -40.55 7.85
C ALA A 137 33.92 -40.58 6.77
N ASN A 138 33.98 -39.67 5.79
CA ASN A 138 32.91 -39.49 4.81
C ASN A 138 33.28 -39.95 3.38
N TYR A 139 34.57 -40.05 3.07
CA TYR A 139 35.07 -40.48 1.77
C TYR A 139 36.07 -41.62 1.92
N SER A 140 36.03 -42.58 0.99
CA SER A 140 37.05 -43.62 0.94
C SER A 140 38.29 -43.11 0.19
N ASP A 141 39.47 -43.67 0.52
CA ASP A 141 40.72 -43.36 -0.19
C ASP A 141 40.59 -43.54 -1.71
N TYR A 142 39.72 -44.45 -2.15
CA TYR A 142 39.44 -44.70 -3.55
C TYR A 142 38.68 -43.54 -4.21
N ASP A 143 37.68 -42.95 -3.54
CA ASP A 143 36.89 -41.84 -4.06
C ASP A 143 37.76 -40.58 -4.19
N ILE A 144 38.61 -40.32 -3.19
CA ILE A 144 39.56 -39.20 -3.20
C ILE A 144 40.56 -39.35 -4.37
N PHE A 145 41.07 -40.56 -4.60
CA PHE A 145 41.96 -40.83 -5.72
C PHE A 145 41.31 -40.56 -7.09
N MET A 146 40.04 -40.95 -7.26
CA MET A 146 39.32 -40.74 -8.52
C MET A 146 39.10 -39.27 -8.85
N GLU A 147 38.84 -38.41 -7.84
CA GLU A 147 38.60 -36.98 -8.08
C GLU A 147 39.91 -36.20 -8.29
N THR A 148 41.01 -36.62 -7.63
CA THR A 148 42.33 -35.98 -7.80
C THR A 148 43.00 -36.25 -9.15
N GLN A 149 42.55 -37.26 -9.89
CA GLN A 149 43.04 -37.55 -11.26
C GLN A 149 42.21 -36.93 -12.39
N LYS A 150 41.17 -36.17 -12.06
CA LYS A 150 40.29 -35.51 -13.03
C LYS A 150 40.75 -34.11 -13.38
#